data_AF-A0A5J9SSA8-F1
#
_entry.id   AF-A0A5J9SSA8-F1
#
_cell.length_a   1.000
_cell.length_b   1.000
_cell.length_c   1.000
_cell.angle_alpha   90.00
_cell.angle_beta   90.00
_cell.angle_gamma   90.00
#
_symmetry.space_group_name_H-M   'P 1'
#
loop_
_entity.id
_entity.type
_entity.pdbx_description
1 polymer ?
#
loop_
_entity_poly.entity_id
_entity_poly.type
_entity_poly.pdbx_seq_one_letter_code
_entity_poly.pdbx_strand_id
1 'polypeptide(L)'
;CSKSMWPALWTEGEVQKASMKAARENLTLVEEQLQNKRFFGGDSIGLADIAGAGFLGHWLGVLEELAGVRVLNDDDEYPALRRWTKDYLDNEAVEGVPAGQGPASVPLHGGQGEVHLGSKVHGAQLTINVLTINTVEQCLKPVWLSHWTEGEVQKGLAKEAEENLLLLEEQLKGKRFFGGDSMGYLDIAASVFAPWLSVLEEVTGVSVVSEDKLPALCRWIEEYTSNEAVRQCLPDRDQLVAYYTAKKDMYKAFANAKLQQ
;
A
#
# COMPACT_ATOMS: atom_id res chain seq x y z
N CYS A 1 -14.10 2.03 9.53
CA CYS A 1 -14.10 1.41 8.19
C CYS A 1 -13.35 0.07 8.14
N SER A 2 -12.05 0.00 8.47
CA SER A 2 -11.25 -1.24 8.29
C SER A 2 -11.84 -2.50 8.93
N LYS A 3 -12.32 -2.41 10.19
CA LYS A 3 -12.91 -3.53 10.94
C LYS A 3 -14.10 -4.21 10.25
N SER A 4 -14.97 -3.43 9.60
CA SER A 4 -16.11 -3.97 8.86
C SER A 4 -15.75 -4.29 7.40
N MET A 5 -14.77 -3.57 6.85
CA MET A 5 -14.33 -3.77 5.47
C MET A 5 -13.75 -5.16 5.29
N TRP A 6 -12.90 -5.63 6.20
CA TRP A 6 -12.27 -6.94 6.05
C TRP A 6 -13.30 -8.07 5.91
N PRO A 7 -14.24 -8.28 6.85
CA PRO A 7 -15.18 -9.39 6.69
C PRO A 7 -16.18 -9.17 5.55
N ALA A 8 -16.53 -7.92 5.21
CA ALA A 8 -17.44 -7.62 4.08
C ALA A 8 -16.93 -8.21 2.75
N LEU A 9 -15.62 -8.24 2.66
CA LEU A 9 -14.93 -8.22 1.39
C LEU A 9 -14.37 -9.70 1.29
N TRP A 10 -14.12 -10.41 2.42
CA TRP A 10 -13.37 -11.68 2.52
C TRP A 10 -14.20 -12.86 3.13
N THR A 11 -15.36 -12.61 3.74
CA THR A 11 -16.25 -13.68 4.28
C THR A 11 -17.39 -14.01 3.32
N GLU A 12 -18.24 -15.00 3.64
CA GLU A 12 -19.42 -15.37 2.85
C GLU A 12 -20.69 -15.45 3.72
N GLY A 13 -21.85 -15.49 3.06
CA GLY A 13 -23.14 -15.70 3.73
C GLY A 13 -23.57 -14.51 4.60
N GLU A 14 -24.20 -14.80 5.74
CA GLU A 14 -24.78 -13.77 6.61
C GLU A 14 -23.72 -12.86 7.26
N VAL A 15 -22.53 -13.38 7.52
CA VAL A 15 -21.40 -12.58 8.06
C VAL A 15 -20.94 -11.55 7.03
N GLN A 16 -20.84 -11.95 5.77
CA GLN A 16 -20.46 -11.06 4.68
C GLN A 16 -21.50 -9.96 4.48
N LYS A 17 -22.79 -10.32 4.43
CA LYS A 17 -23.88 -9.34 4.27
C LYS A 17 -23.92 -8.32 5.41
N ALA A 18 -23.82 -8.77 6.66
CA ALA A 18 -23.80 -7.89 7.82
C ALA A 18 -22.59 -6.95 7.79
N SER A 19 -21.44 -7.46 7.37
CA SER A 19 -20.19 -6.69 7.32
C SER A 19 -20.17 -5.72 6.14
N MET A 20 -20.73 -6.10 4.98
CA MET A 20 -20.98 -5.23 3.83
C MET A 20 -21.85 -4.04 4.23
N LYS A 21 -22.94 -4.31 4.96
CA LYS A 21 -23.80 -3.26 5.50
C LYS A 21 -23.04 -2.33 6.44
N ALA A 22 -22.31 -2.89 7.42
CA ALA A 22 -21.53 -2.11 8.37
C ALA A 22 -20.38 -1.32 7.69
N ALA A 23 -19.77 -1.86 6.64
CA ALA A 23 -18.76 -1.18 5.84
C ALA A 23 -19.35 0.03 5.13
N ARG A 24 -20.52 -0.12 4.50
CA ARG A 24 -21.23 0.97 3.84
C ARG A 24 -21.74 2.03 4.84
N GLU A 25 -22.24 1.63 6.00
CA GLU A 25 -22.60 2.57 7.09
C GLU A 25 -21.39 3.39 7.57
N ASN A 26 -20.24 2.73 7.75
CA ASN A 26 -19.00 3.42 8.10
C ASN A 26 -18.52 4.38 7.00
N LEU A 27 -18.67 4.01 5.72
CA LEU A 27 -18.35 4.88 4.59
C LEU A 27 -19.30 6.09 4.54
N THR A 28 -20.58 5.92 4.88
CA THR A 28 -21.53 7.03 5.03
C THR A 28 -21.09 8.02 6.12
N LEU A 29 -20.61 7.53 7.26
CA LEU A 29 -20.07 8.41 8.31
C LEU A 29 -18.83 9.18 7.84
N VAL A 30 -17.95 8.52 7.08
CA VAL A 30 -16.79 9.16 6.47
C VAL A 30 -17.22 10.25 5.48
N GLU A 31 -18.17 9.94 4.60
CA GLU A 31 -18.76 10.89 3.65
C GLU A 31 -19.31 12.13 4.36
N GLU A 32 -20.11 11.96 5.42
CA GLU A 32 -20.65 13.05 6.23
C GLU A 32 -19.56 13.93 6.85
N GLN A 33 -18.50 13.31 7.38
CA GLN A 33 -17.38 14.03 7.98
C GLN A 33 -16.56 14.82 6.95
N LEU A 34 -16.57 14.38 5.69
CA LEU A 34 -15.84 15.00 4.58
C LEU A 34 -16.66 16.06 3.83
N GLN A 35 -17.99 16.15 3.98
CA GLN A 35 -18.83 17.04 3.16
C GLN A 35 -18.28 18.46 3.00
N ASN A 36 -17.93 19.10 4.12
CA ASN A 36 -17.46 20.49 4.16
C ASN A 36 -15.94 20.62 4.37
N LYS A 37 -15.20 19.52 4.22
CA LYS A 37 -13.75 19.53 4.41
C LYS A 37 -13.04 18.99 3.18
N ARG A 38 -11.87 19.55 2.90
CA ARG A 38 -10.98 19.02 1.86
C ARG A 38 -10.29 17.74 2.35
N PHE A 39 -9.84 17.76 3.60
CA PHE A 39 -9.20 16.66 4.33
C PHE A 39 -9.83 16.53 5.73
N PHE A 40 -9.69 15.39 6.41
CA PHE A 40 -10.10 15.21 7.80
C PHE A 40 -9.46 16.25 8.74
N GLY A 41 -8.21 16.65 8.43
CA GLY A 41 -7.49 17.76 9.06
C GLY A 41 -7.95 19.17 8.64
N GLY A 42 -9.04 19.30 7.86
CA GLY A 42 -9.50 20.57 7.29
C GLY A 42 -8.82 20.84 5.94
N ASP A 43 -7.88 21.79 5.94
CA ASP A 43 -7.11 22.18 4.74
C ASP A 43 -5.77 21.45 4.61
N SER A 44 -5.33 20.78 5.68
CA SER A 44 -4.08 20.01 5.73
C SER A 44 -4.34 18.51 5.81
N ILE A 45 -3.52 17.73 5.10
CA ILE A 45 -3.50 16.26 5.19
C ILE A 45 -3.07 15.85 6.60
N GLY A 46 -3.95 15.13 7.31
CA GLY A 46 -3.68 14.55 8.62
C GLY A 46 -3.52 13.02 8.57
N LEU A 47 -3.25 12.41 9.73
CA LEU A 47 -3.06 10.95 9.84
C LEU A 47 -4.27 10.15 9.34
N ALA A 48 -5.48 10.65 9.59
CA ALA A 48 -6.73 10.03 9.11
C ALA A 48 -6.89 10.11 7.59
N ASP A 49 -6.40 11.20 6.97
CA ASP A 49 -6.35 11.35 5.52
C ASP A 49 -5.44 10.30 4.90
N ILE A 50 -4.27 10.15 5.49
CA ILE A 50 -3.25 9.23 4.98
C ILE A 50 -3.69 7.76 5.16
N ALA A 51 -4.12 7.37 6.36
CA ALA A 51 -4.57 6.01 6.65
C ALA A 51 -5.86 5.65 5.88
N GLY A 52 -6.76 6.62 5.71
CA GLY A 52 -8.04 6.44 5.05
C GLY A 52 -7.92 6.46 3.52
N ALA A 53 -7.31 7.49 2.94
CA ALA A 53 -7.23 7.67 1.48
C ALA A 53 -6.18 6.75 0.86
N GLY A 54 -5.12 6.37 1.60
CA GLY A 54 -4.23 5.30 1.19
C GLY A 54 -4.99 3.98 1.03
N PHE A 55 -5.76 3.57 2.05
CA PHE A 55 -6.56 2.34 1.99
C PHE A 55 -7.69 2.41 0.95
N LEU A 56 -8.49 3.48 0.94
CA LEU A 56 -9.65 3.58 0.05
C LEU A 56 -9.28 3.93 -1.40
N GLY A 57 -8.25 4.75 -1.60
CA GLY A 57 -7.80 5.19 -2.92
C GLY A 57 -6.86 4.23 -3.63
N HIS A 58 -5.93 3.59 -2.92
CA HIS A 58 -5.00 2.63 -3.54
C HIS A 58 -5.45 1.18 -3.39
N TRP A 59 -6.02 0.79 -2.23
CA TRP A 59 -6.20 -0.62 -1.92
C TRP A 59 -7.60 -1.15 -2.17
N LEU A 60 -8.65 -0.37 -1.95
CA LEU A 60 -10.02 -0.90 -2.00
C LEU A 60 -10.37 -1.51 -3.36
N GLY A 61 -10.05 -0.86 -4.47
CA GLY A 61 -10.34 -1.41 -5.80
C GLY A 61 -9.60 -2.71 -6.10
N VAL A 62 -8.32 -2.78 -5.72
CA VAL A 62 -7.51 -4.00 -5.84
C VAL A 62 -8.10 -5.12 -4.99
N LEU A 63 -8.48 -4.81 -3.76
CA LEU A 63 -9.10 -5.75 -2.83
C LEU A 63 -10.44 -6.24 -3.41
N GLU A 64 -11.36 -5.35 -3.79
CA GLU A 64 -12.64 -5.68 -4.42
C GLU A 64 -12.47 -6.63 -5.63
N GLU A 65 -11.49 -6.37 -6.49
CA GLU A 65 -11.16 -7.25 -7.61
C GLU A 65 -10.68 -8.63 -7.15
N LEU A 66 -9.76 -8.69 -6.17
CA LEU A 66 -9.24 -9.94 -5.62
C LEU A 66 -10.32 -10.78 -4.94
N ALA A 67 -11.28 -10.13 -4.29
CA ALA A 67 -12.40 -10.78 -3.63
C ALA A 67 -13.57 -11.12 -4.58
N GLY A 68 -13.59 -10.54 -5.78
CA GLY A 68 -14.72 -10.68 -6.71
C GLY A 68 -16.01 -10.05 -6.17
N VAL A 69 -15.92 -9.04 -5.32
CA VAL A 69 -17.07 -8.36 -4.70
C VAL A 69 -16.91 -6.84 -4.80
N ARG A 70 -18.03 -6.12 -4.70
CA ARG A 70 -18.04 -4.65 -4.73
C ARG A 70 -18.66 -4.12 -3.46
N VAL A 71 -17.89 -3.35 -2.68
CA VAL A 71 -18.37 -2.55 -1.56
C VAL A 71 -18.88 -1.20 -2.09
N LEU A 72 -18.17 -0.62 -3.07
CA LEU A 72 -18.56 0.57 -3.82
C LEU A 72 -19.15 0.15 -5.18
N ASN A 73 -20.44 0.43 -5.39
CA ASN A 73 -21.19 -0.05 -6.54
C ASN A 73 -21.17 0.93 -7.72
N ASP A 74 -21.49 2.20 -7.46
CA ASP A 74 -21.61 3.23 -8.51
C ASP A 74 -20.66 4.41 -8.28
N ASP A 75 -20.20 5.03 -9.37
CA ASP A 75 -19.29 6.18 -9.33
C ASP A 75 -19.89 7.45 -8.72
N ASP A 76 -21.22 7.50 -8.61
CA ASP A 76 -21.96 8.61 -7.99
C ASP A 76 -22.19 8.40 -6.46
N GLU A 77 -21.90 7.21 -5.92
CA GLU A 77 -21.97 6.97 -4.48
C GLU A 77 -20.78 7.62 -3.76
N TYR A 78 -21.04 8.34 -2.67
CA TYR A 78 -20.06 8.99 -1.79
C TYR A 78 -19.18 10.05 -2.51
N PRO A 79 -19.79 11.15 -3.01
CA PRO A 79 -19.07 12.17 -3.77
C PRO A 79 -17.99 12.91 -2.96
N ALA A 80 -18.17 13.15 -1.66
CA ALA A 80 -17.16 13.80 -0.84
C ALA A 80 -15.97 12.86 -0.57
N LEU A 81 -16.22 11.57 -0.36
CA LEU A 81 -15.20 10.53 -0.25
C LEU A 81 -14.38 10.41 -1.54
N ARG A 82 -15.05 10.40 -2.71
CA ARG A 82 -14.38 10.32 -4.00
C ARG A 82 -13.57 11.57 -4.30
N ARG A 83 -14.14 12.76 -4.04
CA ARG A 83 -13.42 14.04 -4.10
C ARG A 83 -12.20 14.01 -3.19
N TRP A 84 -12.36 13.62 -1.92
CA TRP A 84 -11.27 13.56 -0.96
C TRP A 84 -10.17 12.59 -1.39
N THR A 85 -10.55 11.41 -1.90
CA THR A 85 -9.58 10.43 -2.41
C THR A 85 -8.82 11.00 -3.60
N LYS A 86 -9.52 11.63 -4.54
CA LYS A 86 -8.92 12.31 -5.68
C LYS A 86 -8.03 13.48 -5.24
N ASP A 87 -8.51 14.38 -4.41
CA ASP A 87 -7.76 15.53 -3.89
C ASP A 87 -6.54 15.10 -3.07
N TYR A 88 -6.59 13.92 -2.43
CA TYR A 88 -5.46 13.29 -1.76
C TYR A 88 -4.45 12.78 -2.79
N LEU A 89 -4.88 12.04 -3.82
CA LEU A 89 -4.02 11.53 -4.89
C LEU A 89 -3.38 12.66 -5.71
N ASP A 90 -4.17 13.67 -6.06
CA ASP A 90 -3.81 14.84 -6.89
C ASP A 90 -3.06 15.93 -6.08
N ASN A 91 -2.91 15.76 -4.76
CA ASN A 91 -2.18 16.74 -3.96
C ASN A 91 -0.71 16.75 -4.38
N GLU A 92 -0.04 17.89 -4.59
CA GLU A 92 1.39 17.90 -5.00
C GLU A 92 2.34 17.19 -4.01
N ALA A 93 1.92 16.97 -2.76
CA ALA A 93 2.64 16.10 -1.80
C ALA A 93 2.51 14.60 -2.12
N VAL A 94 1.62 14.22 -3.05
CA VAL A 94 1.17 12.88 -3.44
C VAL A 94 1.29 12.65 -4.97
N GLU A 95 0.90 13.61 -5.82
CA GLU A 95 1.00 13.63 -7.28
C GLU A 95 2.27 14.39 -7.73
N GLY A 96 3.27 13.66 -8.23
CA GLY A 96 4.34 14.25 -9.04
C GLY A 96 3.93 14.27 -10.53
N VAL A 97 3.92 15.46 -11.14
CA VAL A 97 3.50 15.83 -12.52
C VAL A 97 4.21 15.04 -13.66
N PRO A 98 3.59 14.87 -14.87
CA PRO A 98 3.63 13.63 -15.64
C PRO A 98 4.74 13.49 -16.71
N ALA A 99 4.78 12.27 -17.25
CA ALA A 99 5.74 11.72 -18.20
C ALA A 99 6.01 12.60 -19.44
N GLY A 100 7.29 12.82 -19.72
CA GLY A 100 7.73 13.24 -21.05
C GLY A 100 9.03 14.03 -21.10
N GLN A 101 10.16 13.34 -20.97
CA GLN A 101 11.36 13.42 -21.82
C GLN A 101 12.56 12.87 -21.04
N GLY A 102 13.12 11.76 -21.55
CA GLY A 102 14.31 11.13 -20.98
C GLY A 102 15.50 12.08 -20.98
N PRO A 103 16.46 11.92 -20.05
CA PRO A 103 17.57 12.84 -19.94
C PRO A 103 18.49 12.69 -21.16
N ALA A 104 18.53 13.71 -22.01
CA ALA A 104 19.67 13.92 -22.88
C ALA A 104 20.89 14.22 -21.99
N SER A 105 21.90 13.37 -22.15
CA SER A 105 23.21 13.44 -21.51
C SER A 105 23.84 14.84 -21.64
N VAL A 106 24.35 15.38 -20.53
CA VAL A 106 25.27 16.54 -20.57
C VAL A 106 26.50 16.28 -19.69
N PRO A 107 27.72 16.58 -20.18
CA PRO A 107 28.98 16.19 -19.56
C PRO A 107 29.44 17.18 -18.48
N LEU A 108 30.26 16.66 -17.57
CA LEU A 108 30.98 17.41 -16.54
C LEU A 108 32.06 18.30 -17.16
N HIS A 109 31.99 19.62 -16.95
CA HIS A 109 33.17 20.49 -16.77
C HIS A 109 32.83 21.74 -15.97
N GLY A 110 33.78 22.13 -15.11
CA GLY A 110 33.59 23.06 -13.98
C GLY A 110 33.57 24.55 -14.32
N GLY A 111 33.17 25.33 -13.33
CA GLY A 111 33.19 26.79 -13.32
C GLY A 111 32.35 27.34 -12.18
N GLN A 112 32.94 28.19 -11.35
CA GLN A 112 32.34 28.81 -10.17
C GLN A 112 31.11 29.67 -10.51
N GLY A 113 30.09 29.59 -9.64
CA GLY A 113 28.94 30.50 -9.61
C GLY A 113 27.95 30.05 -8.55
N GLU A 114 27.63 30.92 -7.58
CA GLU A 114 26.49 30.72 -6.69
C GLU A 114 25.20 30.58 -7.52
N VAL A 115 24.49 29.47 -7.36
CA VAL A 115 23.17 29.27 -7.99
C VAL A 115 22.24 28.50 -7.07
N HIS A 116 21.23 29.21 -6.57
CA HIS A 116 19.88 28.76 -6.22
C HIS A 116 19.71 27.25 -5.96
N LEU A 117 19.99 26.81 -4.73
CA LEU A 117 19.83 25.42 -4.26
C LEU A 117 18.37 24.98 -4.04
N GLY A 118 17.39 25.89 -4.11
CA GLY A 118 16.00 25.61 -3.69
C GLY A 118 15.16 24.78 -4.68
N SER A 119 15.34 24.96 -6.00
CA SER A 119 14.45 24.33 -7.01
C SER A 119 14.93 22.95 -7.47
N LYS A 120 16.24 22.69 -7.49
CA LYS A 120 16.81 21.40 -7.92
C LYS A 120 16.66 20.29 -6.88
N VAL A 121 16.75 20.63 -5.59
CA VAL A 121 16.58 19.67 -4.48
C VAL A 121 15.12 19.20 -4.40
N HIS A 122 14.16 20.10 -4.64
CA HIS A 122 12.74 19.77 -4.64
C HIS A 122 12.35 18.88 -5.83
N GLY A 123 12.84 19.17 -7.04
CA GLY A 123 12.62 18.34 -8.23
C GLY A 123 13.19 16.92 -8.11
N ALA A 124 14.38 16.76 -7.51
CA ALA A 124 14.96 15.45 -7.26
C ALA A 124 14.17 14.64 -6.22
N GLN A 125 13.69 15.29 -5.15
CA GLN A 125 12.87 14.66 -4.11
C GLN A 125 11.51 14.18 -4.66
N LEU A 126 10.90 14.92 -5.60
CA LEU A 126 9.64 14.58 -6.25
C LEU A 126 9.76 13.38 -7.20
N THR A 127 10.83 13.29 -7.99
CA THR A 127 11.10 12.10 -8.84
C THR A 127 11.35 10.86 -8.00
N ILE A 128 12.02 11.00 -6.85
CA ILE A 128 12.24 9.90 -5.90
C ILE A 128 10.89 9.39 -5.38
N ASN A 129 9.97 10.26 -4.92
CA ASN A 129 8.69 9.83 -4.34
C ASN A 129 7.78 9.06 -5.33
N VAL A 130 7.70 9.48 -6.60
CA VAL A 130 6.89 8.78 -7.63
C VAL A 130 7.50 7.44 -8.03
N LEU A 131 8.83 7.37 -8.16
CA LEU A 131 9.53 6.10 -8.38
C LEU A 131 9.28 5.13 -7.22
N THR A 132 9.15 5.64 -5.99
CA THR A 132 8.97 4.78 -4.84
C THR A 132 7.55 4.23 -4.66
N ILE A 133 6.50 4.95 -5.07
CA ILE A 133 5.14 4.39 -5.11
C ILE A 133 5.06 3.25 -6.11
N ASN A 134 5.59 3.49 -7.32
CA ASN A 134 5.72 2.46 -8.33
C ASN A 134 6.54 1.27 -7.81
N THR A 135 7.54 1.50 -6.95
CA THR A 135 8.31 0.43 -6.31
C THR A 135 7.44 -0.43 -5.38
N VAL A 136 6.59 0.18 -4.55
CA VAL A 136 5.63 -0.55 -3.70
C VAL A 136 4.68 -1.38 -4.57
N GLU A 137 4.13 -0.79 -5.63
CA GLU A 137 3.22 -1.49 -6.56
C GLU A 137 3.90 -2.66 -7.28
N GLN A 138 5.15 -2.46 -7.70
CA GLN A 138 5.99 -3.50 -8.31
C GLN A 138 6.31 -4.64 -7.36
N CYS A 139 6.36 -4.40 -6.05
CA CYS A 139 6.54 -5.46 -5.06
C CYS A 139 5.28 -6.33 -4.91
N LEU A 140 4.08 -5.75 -5.04
CA LEU A 140 2.84 -6.43 -4.64
C LEU A 140 2.51 -7.66 -5.44
N LYS A 141 2.56 -7.56 -6.76
CA LYS A 141 2.20 -8.66 -7.64
C LYS A 141 3.13 -9.87 -7.43
N PRO A 142 4.46 -9.73 -7.46
CA PRO A 142 5.35 -10.87 -7.23
C PRO A 142 5.30 -11.36 -5.77
N VAL A 143 5.17 -10.47 -4.78
CA VAL A 143 4.95 -10.89 -3.38
C VAL A 143 3.67 -11.72 -3.30
N TRP A 144 2.54 -11.24 -3.80
CA TRP A 144 1.28 -11.96 -3.71
C TRP A 144 1.30 -13.29 -4.46
N LEU A 145 1.71 -13.29 -5.73
CA LEU A 145 1.67 -14.49 -6.56
C LEU A 145 2.66 -15.56 -6.09
N SER A 146 3.84 -15.19 -5.57
CA SER A 146 4.80 -16.18 -5.05
C SER A 146 4.24 -17.04 -3.92
N HIS A 147 3.40 -16.48 -3.05
CA HIS A 147 2.77 -17.19 -1.94
C HIS A 147 1.68 -18.19 -2.39
N TRP A 148 1.10 -17.99 -3.57
CA TRP A 148 -0.05 -18.77 -4.06
C TRP A 148 0.23 -19.59 -5.33
N THR A 149 1.43 -19.51 -5.89
CA THR A 149 1.86 -20.33 -7.02
C THR A 149 2.77 -21.46 -6.55
N GLU A 150 3.22 -22.33 -7.45
CA GLU A 150 4.10 -23.47 -7.10
C GLU A 150 5.18 -23.67 -8.16
N GLY A 151 6.21 -24.45 -7.82
CA GLY A 151 7.26 -24.87 -8.75
C GLY A 151 8.17 -23.72 -9.22
N GLU A 152 8.60 -23.77 -10.48
CA GLU A 152 9.53 -22.78 -11.04
C GLU A 152 8.91 -21.37 -11.14
N VAL A 153 7.60 -21.29 -11.33
CA VAL A 153 6.87 -20.01 -11.36
C VAL A 153 6.96 -19.31 -10.00
N GLN A 154 6.69 -20.05 -8.91
CA GLN A 154 6.82 -19.53 -7.56
C GLN A 154 8.25 -19.03 -7.27
N LYS A 155 9.27 -19.81 -7.65
CA LYS A 155 10.67 -19.41 -7.45
C LYS A 155 11.03 -18.13 -8.19
N GLY A 156 10.57 -18.00 -9.44
CA GLY A 156 10.75 -16.79 -10.24
C GLY A 156 10.12 -15.57 -9.59
N LEU A 157 8.85 -15.69 -9.19
CA LEU A 157 8.11 -14.61 -8.52
C LEU A 157 8.68 -14.26 -7.14
N ALA A 158 9.11 -15.25 -6.36
CA ALA A 158 9.73 -15.02 -5.06
C ALA A 158 11.06 -14.25 -5.22
N LYS A 159 11.84 -14.59 -6.26
CA LYS A 159 13.07 -13.88 -6.59
C LYS A 159 12.78 -12.44 -7.04
N GLU A 160 11.80 -12.24 -7.92
CA GLU A 160 11.37 -10.90 -8.36
C GLU A 160 10.87 -10.07 -7.17
N ALA A 161 10.11 -10.68 -6.26
CA ALA A 161 9.65 -10.04 -5.03
C ALA A 161 10.84 -9.58 -4.18
N GLU A 162 11.82 -10.46 -3.95
CA GLU A 162 13.02 -10.13 -3.19
C GLU A 162 13.82 -8.99 -3.84
N GLU A 163 14.02 -9.03 -5.17
CA GLU A 163 14.72 -7.99 -5.93
C GLU A 163 14.00 -6.63 -5.83
N ASN A 164 12.67 -6.62 -5.88
CA ASN A 164 11.88 -5.39 -5.74
C ASN A 164 11.90 -4.88 -4.29
N LEU A 165 11.82 -5.77 -3.30
CA LEU A 165 11.87 -5.40 -1.88
C LEU A 165 13.25 -4.84 -1.48
N LEU A 166 14.33 -5.25 -2.14
CA LEU A 166 15.65 -4.64 -1.96
C LEU A 166 15.65 -3.14 -2.31
N LEU A 167 14.82 -2.69 -3.24
CA LEU A 167 14.69 -1.27 -3.56
C LEU A 167 14.06 -0.47 -2.40
N LEU A 168 13.17 -1.12 -1.62
CA LEU A 168 12.61 -0.53 -0.40
C LEU A 168 13.63 -0.55 0.74
N GLU A 169 14.39 -1.64 0.88
CA GLU A 169 15.48 -1.76 1.85
C GLU A 169 16.51 -0.63 1.69
N GLU A 170 16.99 -0.37 0.46
CA GLU A 170 17.92 0.73 0.19
C GLU A 170 17.37 2.10 0.64
N GLN A 171 16.06 2.30 0.54
CA GLN A 171 15.42 3.56 0.93
C GLN A 171 15.22 3.72 2.43
N LEU A 172 15.19 2.60 3.17
CA LEU A 172 15.15 2.55 4.63
C LEU A 172 16.53 2.63 5.27
N LYS A 173 17.62 2.50 4.51
CA LYS A 173 18.97 2.56 5.07
C LYS A 173 19.20 3.89 5.81
N GLY A 174 19.60 3.78 7.06
CA GLY A 174 19.87 4.92 7.95
C GLY A 174 18.62 5.66 8.41
N LYS A 175 17.41 5.15 8.15
CA LYS A 175 16.16 5.77 8.59
C LYS A 175 15.34 4.81 9.46
N ARG A 176 14.56 5.38 10.38
CA ARG A 176 13.65 4.63 11.23
C ARG A 176 12.38 4.23 10.46
N PHE A 177 11.81 5.21 9.78
CA PHE A 177 10.68 5.11 8.85
C PHE A 177 11.13 5.56 7.46
N PHE A 178 10.38 5.26 6.42
CA PHE A 178 10.66 5.82 5.09
C PHE A 178 10.66 7.36 5.10
N GLY A 179 9.81 7.96 5.93
CA GLY A 179 9.77 9.39 6.25
C GLY A 179 10.91 9.94 7.12
N GLY A 180 11.88 9.12 7.53
CA GLY A 180 12.98 9.51 8.42
C GLY A 180 12.70 9.10 9.87
N ASP A 181 12.58 10.07 10.78
CA ASP A 181 12.35 9.82 12.22
C ASP A 181 10.87 9.57 12.56
N SER A 182 9.97 9.95 11.65
CA SER A 182 8.51 9.81 11.78
C SER A 182 7.93 9.17 10.52
N MET A 183 6.78 8.50 10.67
CA MET A 183 6.07 7.91 9.53
C MET A 183 5.71 8.99 8.51
N GLY A 184 6.09 8.76 7.26
CA GLY A 184 5.76 9.57 6.10
C GLY A 184 4.86 8.82 5.13
N TYR A 185 4.57 9.45 3.99
CA TYR A 185 3.66 8.92 2.97
C TYR A 185 3.98 7.47 2.55
N LEU A 186 5.25 7.18 2.30
CA LEU A 186 5.67 5.87 1.84
C LEU A 186 5.50 4.77 2.90
N ASP A 187 5.62 5.10 4.18
CA ASP A 187 5.31 4.15 5.26
C ASP A 187 3.86 3.66 5.17
N ILE A 188 2.94 4.54 4.76
CA ILE A 188 1.55 4.16 4.57
C ILE A 188 1.33 3.42 3.24
N ALA A 189 1.96 3.84 2.15
CA ALA A 189 1.87 3.12 0.88
C ALA A 189 2.38 1.67 1.04
N ALA A 190 3.52 1.48 1.70
CA ALA A 190 4.10 0.18 1.98
C ALA A 190 3.40 -0.62 3.09
N SER A 191 2.46 0.00 3.84
CA SER A 191 1.86 -0.58 5.05
C SER A 191 1.19 -1.94 4.86
N VAL A 192 0.74 -2.24 3.64
CA VAL A 192 0.20 -3.55 3.23
C VAL A 192 1.18 -4.68 3.48
N PHE A 193 2.49 -4.44 3.44
CA PHE A 193 3.48 -5.48 3.64
C PHE A 193 3.57 -5.89 5.11
N ALA A 194 3.36 -4.94 6.03
CA ALA A 194 3.76 -5.10 7.42
C ALA A 194 3.02 -6.24 8.15
N PRO A 195 1.68 -6.32 8.19
CA PRO A 195 1.01 -7.44 8.86
C PRO A 195 0.81 -8.65 7.92
N TRP A 196 0.81 -8.49 6.60
CA TRP A 196 0.52 -9.59 5.66
C TRP A 196 1.72 -10.46 5.32
N LEU A 197 2.93 -9.91 5.21
CA LEU A 197 4.11 -10.71 4.85
C LEU A 197 4.29 -11.88 5.83
N SER A 198 4.41 -11.60 7.13
CA SER A 198 4.62 -12.65 8.14
C SER A 198 3.49 -13.69 8.17
N VAL A 199 2.25 -13.28 7.87
CA VAL A 199 1.10 -14.19 7.80
C VAL A 199 1.18 -15.10 6.58
N LEU A 200 1.48 -14.53 5.41
CA LEU A 200 1.56 -15.28 4.17
C LEU A 200 2.74 -16.26 4.20
N GLU A 201 3.89 -15.84 4.75
CA GLU A 201 5.05 -16.72 4.92
C GLU A 201 4.72 -17.90 5.84
N GLU A 202 4.02 -17.67 6.96
CA GLU A 202 3.57 -18.74 7.87
C GLU A 202 2.59 -19.71 7.18
N VAL A 203 1.58 -19.18 6.48
CA VAL A 203 0.53 -20.00 5.87
C VAL A 203 1.06 -20.83 4.70
N THR A 204 2.00 -20.30 3.95
CA THR A 204 2.44 -20.89 2.68
C THR A 204 3.78 -21.60 2.78
N GLY A 205 4.62 -21.23 3.75
CA GLY A 205 6.00 -21.71 3.90
C GLY A 205 6.97 -21.09 2.88
N VAL A 206 6.53 -20.09 2.11
CA VAL A 206 7.34 -19.34 1.15
C VAL A 206 7.88 -18.13 1.87
N SER A 207 9.19 -17.88 1.82
CA SER A 207 9.79 -16.67 2.37
C SER A 207 10.27 -15.75 1.26
N VAL A 208 9.92 -14.48 1.35
CA VAL A 208 10.38 -13.40 0.45
C VAL A 208 11.04 -12.26 1.23
N VAL A 209 10.89 -12.24 2.56
CA VAL A 209 11.61 -11.34 3.45
C VAL A 209 12.51 -12.14 4.40
N SER A 210 13.76 -11.69 4.56
CA SER A 210 14.70 -12.30 5.50
C SER A 210 15.55 -11.22 6.17
N GLU A 211 15.82 -11.38 7.47
CA GLU A 211 16.66 -10.45 8.24
C GLU A 211 18.07 -10.31 7.66
N ASP A 212 18.61 -11.38 7.05
CA ASP A 212 19.95 -11.38 6.45
C ASP A 212 20.04 -10.44 5.24
N LYS A 213 18.95 -10.28 4.47
CA LYS A 213 18.93 -9.52 3.21
C LYS A 213 18.20 -8.18 3.32
N LEU A 214 17.16 -8.13 4.15
CA LEU A 214 16.23 -7.01 4.28
C LEU A 214 16.11 -6.54 5.76
N PRO A 215 17.22 -6.30 6.47
CA PRO A 215 17.20 -6.00 7.91
C PRO A 215 16.49 -4.68 8.23
N ALA A 216 16.60 -3.65 7.38
CA ALA A 216 15.91 -2.39 7.61
C ALA A 216 14.40 -2.51 7.39
N LEU A 217 13.97 -3.31 6.41
CA LEU A 217 12.58 -3.63 6.18
C LEU A 217 11.98 -4.45 7.33
N CYS A 218 12.68 -5.47 7.84
CA CYS A 218 12.26 -6.23 9.02
C CYS A 218 12.04 -5.31 10.23
N ARG A 219 13.02 -4.45 10.55
CA ARG A 219 12.88 -3.44 11.61
C ARG A 219 11.67 -2.54 11.36
N TRP A 220 11.52 -2.04 10.14
CA TRP A 220 10.42 -1.14 9.79
C TRP A 220 9.06 -1.82 10.01
N ILE A 221 8.89 -3.09 9.62
CA ILE A 221 7.65 -3.86 9.86
C ILE A 221 7.34 -3.93 11.36
N GLU A 222 8.32 -4.28 12.19
CA GLU A 222 8.15 -4.39 13.63
C GLU A 222 7.76 -3.04 14.26
N GLU A 223 8.46 -1.97 13.89
CA GLU A 223 8.19 -0.64 14.41
C GLU A 223 6.85 -0.07 13.94
N TYR A 224 6.50 -0.28 12.67
CA TYR A 224 5.24 0.16 12.09
C TYR A 224 4.06 -0.54 12.76
N THR A 225 4.11 -1.87 12.92
CA THR A 225 3.03 -2.65 13.55
C THR A 225 2.92 -2.42 15.06
N SER A 226 4.02 -2.04 15.72
CA SER A 226 4.05 -1.71 17.15
C SER A 226 3.55 -0.30 17.47
N ASN A 227 3.41 0.58 16.46
CA ASN A 227 2.90 1.93 16.66
C ASN A 227 1.45 1.89 17.17
N GLU A 228 1.15 2.62 18.25
CA GLU A 228 -0.16 2.57 18.91
C GLU A 228 -1.32 2.92 17.97
N ALA A 229 -1.16 3.94 17.13
CA ALA A 229 -2.18 4.35 16.18
C ALA A 229 -2.38 3.30 15.08
N VAL A 230 -1.29 2.73 14.56
CA VAL A 230 -1.33 1.70 13.52
C VAL A 230 -1.97 0.42 14.05
N ARG A 231 -1.55 -0.06 15.23
CA ARG A 231 -2.02 -1.32 15.82
C ARG A 231 -3.53 -1.36 16.00
N GLN A 232 -4.17 -0.22 16.23
CA GLN A 232 -5.64 -0.13 16.34
C GLN A 232 -6.36 -0.28 15.00
N CYS A 233 -5.65 -0.07 13.89
CA CYS A 233 -6.15 -0.14 12.52
C CYS A 233 -5.89 -1.50 11.85
N LEU A 234 -4.91 -2.26 12.32
CA LEU A 234 -4.52 -3.54 11.73
C LEU A 234 -5.50 -4.66 12.09
N PRO A 235 -5.71 -5.64 11.19
CA PRO A 235 -6.43 -6.87 11.52
C PRO A 235 -5.66 -7.68 12.58
N ASP A 236 -6.38 -8.49 13.34
CA ASP A 236 -5.77 -9.45 14.25
C ASP A 236 -4.97 -10.51 13.47
N ARG A 237 -3.74 -10.77 13.89
CA ARG A 237 -2.82 -11.66 13.17
C ARG A 237 -3.36 -13.09 13.12
N ASP A 238 -3.87 -13.61 14.23
CA ASP A 238 -4.37 -14.99 14.29
C ASP A 238 -5.60 -15.17 13.41
N GLN A 239 -6.45 -14.14 13.33
CA GLN A 239 -7.55 -14.10 12.37
C GLN A 239 -7.07 -14.12 10.93
N LEU A 240 -6.02 -13.37 10.57
CA LEU A 240 -5.44 -13.40 9.23
C LEU A 240 -4.86 -14.78 8.89
N VAL A 241 -4.11 -15.40 9.81
CA VAL A 241 -3.55 -16.75 9.62
C VAL A 241 -4.68 -17.77 9.41
N ALA A 242 -5.69 -17.79 10.29
CA ALA A 242 -6.81 -18.71 10.17
C ALA A 242 -7.56 -18.52 8.85
N TYR A 243 -7.76 -17.26 8.46
CA TYR A 243 -8.41 -16.88 7.22
C TYR A 243 -7.69 -17.42 5.98
N TYR A 244 -6.39 -17.13 5.86
CA TYR A 244 -5.59 -17.51 4.70
C TYR A 244 -5.33 -19.02 4.66
N THR A 245 -5.20 -19.66 5.82
CA THR A 245 -5.15 -21.13 5.92
C THR A 245 -6.42 -21.76 5.37
N ALA A 246 -7.60 -21.28 5.79
CA ALA A 246 -8.88 -21.82 5.35
C ALA A 246 -9.14 -21.62 3.84
N LYS A 247 -8.53 -20.61 3.21
CA LYS A 247 -8.73 -20.25 1.80
C LYS A 247 -7.52 -20.54 0.90
N LYS A 248 -6.56 -21.33 1.39
CA LYS A 248 -5.30 -21.61 0.67
C LYS A 248 -5.54 -22.12 -0.75
N ASP A 249 -6.44 -23.08 -0.93
CA ASP A 249 -6.73 -23.66 -2.25
C ASP A 249 -7.43 -22.68 -3.20
N MET A 250 -8.32 -21.83 -2.66
CA MET A 250 -8.98 -20.77 -3.42
C MET A 250 -7.96 -19.77 -3.98
N TYR A 251 -7.04 -19.30 -3.14
CA TYR A 251 -6.00 -18.36 -3.57
C TYR A 251 -5.02 -18.97 -4.55
N LYS A 252 -4.67 -20.27 -4.40
CA LYS A 252 -3.89 -21.01 -5.39
C LYS A 252 -4.59 -21.06 -6.75
N ALA A 253 -5.89 -21.38 -6.78
CA ALA A 253 -6.66 -21.41 -8.01
C ALA A 253 -6.71 -20.03 -8.68
N PHE A 254 -6.94 -18.97 -7.90
CA PHE A 254 -6.96 -17.59 -8.37
C PHE A 254 -5.61 -17.17 -8.98
N ALA A 255 -4.50 -17.43 -8.29
CA ALA A 255 -3.17 -17.06 -8.76
C ALA A 255 -2.82 -17.79 -10.07
N ASN A 256 -3.15 -19.08 -10.18
CA ASN A 256 -2.95 -19.84 -11.41
C ASN A 256 -3.80 -19.32 -12.57
N ALA A 257 -5.05 -18.90 -12.33
CA ALA A 257 -5.90 -18.29 -13.36
C ALA A 257 -5.35 -16.95 -13.85
N LYS A 258 -4.82 -16.11 -12.94
CA LYS A 258 -4.18 -14.83 -13.29
C LYS A 258 -2.92 -14.97 -14.14
N LEU A 259 -2.23 -16.10 -14.08
CA LEU A 259 -1.05 -16.38 -14.92
C LEU A 259 -1.40 -16.90 -16.32
N GLN A 260 -2.65 -17.31 -16.55
CA GLN A 260 -3.13 -17.80 -17.84
C GLN A 260 -3.80 -16.70 -18.70
N GLN A 261 -3.94 -15.50 -18.16
CA GLN A 261 -4.47 -14.29 -18.83
C GLN A 261 -3.31 -13.43 -19.35
#